data_AF-A0AAV3RYK5-F1
#
_entry.id   AF-A0AAV3RYK5-F1
#
_cell.length_a   1.000
_cell.length_b   1.000
_cell.length_c   1.000
_cell.angle_alpha   90.00
_cell.angle_beta   90.00
_cell.angle_gamma   90.00
#
_symmetry.space_group_name_H-M   'P 1'
#
loop_
_entity.id
_entity.type
_entity.pdbx_description
1 polymer ?
#
loop_
_entity_poly.entity_id
_entity_poly.type
_entity_poly.pdbx_seq_one_letter_code
_entity_poly.pdbx_strand_id
1 'polypeptide(L)'
;MLVDGPKGSGNKIDVYMQPLIEELKELWVDGIMTYDASINQMFSLHAALLWTMSDFPAYVMLSEKIKKCELACPHCGKNTRSHWLKYGRKYCYTYHRRFLPTGHKLRRDKVSFNEKIELERNPPILSGIEIKDNLNSRRDLEHLGIRTPLHPKRNRNGKLILPPGPFSLGKAEKNLFCKVLKNLKALDRYGSNISRCVHENESTLLGLKSHDLHSLMQQILPVIVRKILPASVVKVLIEISNFFKQLCSKVNTISDLEKIQERIVLTICHLEKIFPPSFFDTMEHLPIHLVGEALMVGPV
;
A
#
# COMPACT_ATOMS: atom_id res chain seq x y z
N MET A 1 9.16 -4.42 19.74
CA MET A 1 8.51 -3.09 19.63
C MET A 1 9.09 -2.22 20.73
N LEU A 2 10.09 -1.41 20.41
CA LEU A 2 10.69 -0.48 21.38
C LEU A 2 9.68 0.64 21.62
N VAL A 3 9.15 0.70 22.85
CA VAL A 3 8.31 1.82 23.29
C VAL A 3 9.27 2.93 23.70
N ASP A 4 9.34 3.98 22.90
CA ASP A 4 10.15 5.15 23.23
C ASP A 4 9.68 5.79 24.54
N GLY A 5 10.63 6.00 25.45
CA GLY A 5 10.42 6.78 26.66
C GLY A 5 10.18 8.26 26.33
N PRO A 6 9.85 9.10 27.33
CA PRO A 6 9.49 10.52 27.15
C PRO A 6 10.57 11.41 26.52
N LYS A 7 11.78 10.88 26.25
CA LYS A 7 12.87 11.53 25.51
C LYS A 7 13.19 10.87 24.15
N GLY A 8 12.29 10.04 23.63
CA GLY A 8 12.44 9.39 22.32
C GLY A 8 12.61 10.42 21.22
N SER A 9 13.70 10.31 20.47
CA SER A 9 13.99 11.21 19.37
C SER A 9 13.15 10.82 18.16
N GLY A 10 11.90 11.26 18.14
CA GLY A 10 10.95 11.01 17.04
C GLY A 10 11.43 11.48 15.65
N ASN A 11 12.58 12.16 15.56
CA ASN A 11 13.21 12.65 14.34
C ASN A 11 14.64 12.11 14.12
N LYS A 12 15.10 11.09 14.88
CA LYS A 12 16.48 10.56 14.73
C LYS A 12 16.54 9.08 14.37
N ILE A 13 15.56 8.57 13.63
CA ILE A 13 15.59 7.16 13.19
C ILE A 13 16.79 6.88 12.29
N ASP A 14 17.28 7.89 11.57
CA ASP A 14 18.56 7.90 10.84
C ASP A 14 19.74 7.51 11.74
N VAL A 15 19.82 8.03 12.97
CA VAL A 15 20.88 7.69 13.95
C VAL A 15 20.78 6.24 14.41
N TYR A 16 19.57 5.70 14.58
CA TYR A 16 19.36 4.29 14.94
C TYR A 16 19.57 3.33 13.78
N MET A 17 19.33 3.79 12.55
CA MET A 17 19.59 3.02 11.34
C MET A 17 21.06 3.10 10.93
N GLN A 18 21.85 4.03 11.48
CA GLN A 18 23.24 4.21 11.10
C GLN A 18 24.10 2.94 11.28
N PRO A 19 24.02 2.19 12.40
CA PRO A 19 24.74 0.92 12.53
C PRO A 19 24.28 -0.12 11.51
N LEU A 20 22.97 -0.21 11.23
CA LEU A 20 22.43 -1.09 10.19
C LEU A 20 22.93 -0.69 8.79
N ILE A 21 23.00 0.62 8.50
CA ILE A 21 23.52 1.14 7.24
C ILE A 21 25.01 0.85 7.12
N GLU A 22 25.77 0.95 8.21
CA GLU A 22 27.20 0.61 8.26
C GLU A 22 27.41 -0.89 8.01
N GLU A 23 26.66 -1.77 8.70
CA GLU A 23 26.69 -3.22 8.47
C GLU A 23 26.28 -3.59 7.04
N LEU A 24 25.22 -2.98 6.50
CA LEU A 24 24.81 -3.21 5.11
C LEU A 24 25.85 -2.73 4.11
N LYS A 25 26.59 -1.65 4.41
CA LYS A 25 27.71 -1.20 3.59
C LYS A 25 28.90 -2.16 3.68
N GLU A 26 29.23 -2.66 4.87
CA GLU A 26 30.30 -3.66 5.07
C GLU A 26 29.97 -4.97 4.35
N LEU A 27 28.76 -5.49 4.54
CA LEU A 27 28.25 -6.67 3.83
C LEU A 27 28.23 -6.49 2.31
N TRP A 28 28.09 -5.26 1.83
CA TRP A 28 28.06 -4.95 0.41
C TRP A 28 29.44 -4.75 -0.22
N VAL A 29 30.34 -4.05 0.48
CA VAL A 29 31.66 -3.66 -0.04
C VAL A 29 32.70 -4.75 0.20
N ASP A 30 32.75 -5.28 1.42
CA ASP A 30 33.80 -6.20 1.86
C ASP A 30 33.30 -7.64 1.86
N GLY A 31 31.99 -7.84 2.11
CA GLY A 31 31.38 -9.16 2.27
C GLY A 31 31.84 -9.87 3.55
N ILE A 32 31.15 -10.95 3.92
CA ILE A 32 31.49 -11.73 5.12
C ILE A 32 31.65 -13.22 4.80
N MET A 33 32.75 -13.82 5.26
CA MET A 33 33.00 -15.24 5.09
C MET A 33 31.94 -16.06 5.84
N THR A 34 31.10 -16.76 5.08
CA THR A 34 29.94 -17.51 5.57
C THR A 34 30.04 -18.97 5.11
N TYR A 35 29.62 -19.89 5.97
CA TYR A 35 29.68 -21.32 5.69
C TYR A 35 28.36 -21.79 5.09
N ASP A 36 28.41 -22.39 3.90
CA ASP A 36 27.28 -23.03 3.26
C ASP A 36 27.22 -24.51 3.67
N ALA A 37 26.24 -24.86 4.49
CA ALA A 37 26.02 -26.22 4.98
C ALA A 37 25.57 -27.21 3.89
N SER A 38 25.03 -26.73 2.76
CA SER A 38 24.54 -27.59 1.68
C SER A 38 25.67 -28.14 0.80
N ILE A 39 26.70 -27.32 0.56
CA ILE A 39 27.88 -27.70 -0.23
C ILE A 39 29.14 -27.90 0.62
N ASN A 40 29.04 -27.73 1.94
CA ASN A 40 30.12 -27.90 2.91
C ASN A 40 31.37 -27.05 2.60
N GLN A 41 31.16 -25.78 2.22
CA GLN A 41 32.23 -24.87 1.81
C GLN A 41 32.03 -23.46 2.37
N MET A 42 33.15 -22.73 2.46
CA MET A 42 33.18 -21.33 2.84
C MET A 42 33.04 -20.46 1.58
N PHE A 43 32.19 -19.43 1.64
CA PHE A 43 32.04 -18.44 0.57
C PHE A 43 31.94 -17.02 1.15
N SER A 44 32.24 -16.01 0.33
CA SER A 44 32.04 -14.61 0.73
C SER A 44 30.59 -14.20 0.46
N LEU A 45 29.81 -14.03 1.52
CA LEU A 45 28.42 -13.58 1.45
C LEU A 45 28.39 -12.07 1.32
N HIS A 46 27.73 -11.59 0.27
CA HIS A 46 27.35 -10.19 0.13
C HIS A 46 25.84 -10.07 0.34
N ALA A 47 25.40 -8.99 0.99
CA ALA A 47 23.98 -8.75 1.24
C ALA A 47 23.58 -7.34 0.83
N ALA A 48 22.39 -7.22 0.23
CA ALA A 48 21.78 -5.94 -0.10
C ALA A 48 20.34 -5.90 0.43
N LEU A 49 19.95 -4.74 0.95
CA LEU A 49 18.58 -4.48 1.39
C LEU A 49 17.77 -3.92 0.21
N LEU A 50 16.95 -4.77 -0.42
CA LEU A 50 16.12 -4.38 -1.57
C LEU A 50 14.90 -3.53 -1.17
N TRP A 51 14.17 -3.93 -0.13
CA TRP A 51 13.06 -3.15 0.41
C TRP A 51 12.80 -3.46 1.87
N THR A 52 12.30 -2.47 2.62
CA THR A 52 11.79 -2.65 3.97
C THR A 52 10.27 -2.72 3.96
N MET A 53 9.71 -3.60 4.78
CA MET A 53 8.28 -3.63 5.05
C MET A 53 8.03 -2.89 6.35
N SER A 54 7.69 -1.62 6.23
CA SER A 54 7.40 -0.76 7.36
C SER A 54 5.91 -0.84 7.72
N ASP A 55 5.62 -0.94 9.02
CA ASP A 55 4.27 -0.66 9.48
C ASP A 55 3.97 0.85 9.35
N PHE A 56 2.73 1.23 9.61
CA PHE A 56 2.27 2.60 9.36
C PHE A 56 3.12 3.67 10.11
N PRO A 57 3.47 3.52 11.40
CA PRO A 57 4.38 4.44 12.08
C PRO A 57 5.79 4.48 11.48
N ALA A 58 6.37 3.32 11.13
CA ALA A 58 7.70 3.26 10.53
C ALA A 58 7.72 3.90 9.12
N TYR A 59 6.67 3.71 8.32
CA TYR A 59 6.57 4.33 6.99
C TYR A 59 6.49 5.87 7.08
N VAL A 60 5.73 6.39 8.05
CA VAL A 60 5.64 7.84 8.30
C VAL A 60 6.98 8.43 8.76
N MET A 61 7.72 7.68 9.57
CA MET A 61 9.06 8.08 10.02
C MET A 61 10.11 8.00 8.90
N LEU A 62 10.03 7.00 8.02
CA LEU A 62 11.02 6.76 6.95
C LEU A 62 10.80 7.61 5.69
N SER A 63 9.56 8.00 5.41
CA SER A 63 9.23 8.70 4.16
C SER A 63 9.40 10.23 4.22
N GLU A 64 9.70 10.80 5.40
CA GLU A 64 9.64 12.24 5.72
C GLU A 64 8.35 12.94 5.26
N LYS A 65 7.34 12.18 4.83
CA LYS A 65 6.12 12.64 4.17
C LYS A 65 4.94 12.51 5.12
N ILE A 66 4.94 13.31 6.19
CA ILE A 66 3.70 13.82 6.79
C ILE A 66 3.96 15.24 7.26
N LYS A 67 3.70 16.24 6.42
CA LYS A 67 3.67 17.64 6.90
C LYS A 67 2.47 17.95 7.81
N LYS A 68 1.52 17.02 8.03
CA LYS A 68 0.44 17.21 9.02
C LYS A 68 0.01 15.91 9.70
N CYS A 69 0.60 15.61 10.87
CA CYS A 69 0.15 14.57 11.79
C CYS A 69 -1.33 14.73 12.20
N GLU A 70 -1.97 15.86 11.88
CA GLU A 70 -3.39 16.11 12.05
C GLU A 70 -4.29 15.09 11.32
N LEU A 71 -3.86 14.60 10.14
CA LEU A 71 -4.66 13.74 9.25
C LEU A 71 -4.08 12.32 9.07
N ALA A 72 -3.31 11.84 10.05
CA ALA A 72 -2.53 10.63 9.87
C ALA A 72 -3.34 9.33 9.78
N CYS A 73 -4.68 9.32 9.92
CA CYS A 73 -5.44 8.08 9.73
C CYS A 73 -5.73 7.86 8.24
N PRO A 74 -5.18 6.81 7.58
CA PRO A 74 -5.41 6.56 6.16
C PRO A 74 -6.87 6.14 5.86
N HIS A 75 -7.56 5.54 6.84
CA HIS A 75 -8.97 5.15 6.69
C HIS A 75 -9.95 6.33 6.81
N CYS A 76 -9.61 7.34 7.61
CA CYS A 76 -10.47 8.51 7.82
C CYS A 76 -10.05 9.68 6.92
N GLY A 77 -8.78 9.76 6.52
CA GLY A 77 -8.23 10.83 5.68
C GLY A 77 -8.54 12.21 6.22
N LYS A 78 -9.22 13.04 5.43
CA LYS A 78 -9.67 14.39 5.82
C LYS A 78 -10.75 14.40 6.94
N ASN A 79 -11.40 13.27 7.19
CA ASN A 79 -12.36 13.10 8.28
C ASN A 79 -11.69 12.71 9.61
N THR A 80 -10.36 12.59 9.64
CA THR A 80 -9.60 12.33 10.86
C THR A 80 -9.83 13.46 11.85
N ARG A 81 -10.33 13.12 13.04
CA ARG A 81 -10.52 14.08 14.14
C ARG A 81 -9.35 13.93 15.13
N SER A 82 -8.39 14.83 15.02
CA SER A 82 -7.27 14.95 15.95
C SER A 82 -7.29 16.32 16.63
N HIS A 83 -6.55 16.47 17.72
CA HIS A 83 -6.29 17.76 18.36
C HIS A 83 -4.89 17.76 18.98
N TRP A 84 -4.26 18.93 19.01
CA TRP A 84 -2.91 19.08 19.56
C TRP A 84 -2.94 19.17 21.10
N LEU A 85 -2.19 18.31 21.78
CA LEU A 85 -2.00 18.39 23.22
C LEU A 85 -0.90 19.42 23.52
N LYS A 86 -1.29 20.58 24.07
CA LYS A 86 -0.37 21.70 24.36
C LYS A 86 0.86 21.28 25.20
N TYR A 87 0.64 20.50 26.26
CA TYR A 87 1.70 20.08 27.18
C TYR A 87 2.42 18.80 26.74
N GLY A 88 1.68 17.86 26.14
CA GLY A 88 2.24 16.60 25.62
C GLY A 88 2.95 16.74 24.27
N ARG A 89 2.84 17.91 23.62
CA ARG A 89 3.44 18.25 22.32
C ARG A 89 3.24 17.17 21.24
N LYS A 90 2.03 16.62 21.17
CA LYS A 90 1.65 15.60 20.19
C LYS A 90 0.20 15.75 19.77
N TYR A 91 -0.13 15.26 18.58
CA TYR A 91 -1.52 15.09 18.17
C TYR A 91 -2.15 13.90 18.91
N CYS A 92 -3.37 14.09 19.37
CA CYS A 92 -4.17 13.08 20.04
C CYS A 92 -5.49 12.89 19.28
N TYR A 93 -5.87 11.63 19.07
CA TYR A 93 -7.10 11.24 18.39
C TYR A 93 -8.06 10.76 19.49
N THR A 94 -9.10 11.54 19.79
CA THR A 94 -9.99 11.25 20.95
C THR A 94 -11.45 11.10 20.58
N TYR A 95 -11.81 11.24 19.31
CA TYR A 95 -13.20 11.20 18.83
C TYR A 95 -13.61 9.78 18.38
N HIS A 96 -13.36 8.78 19.23
CA HIS A 96 -13.62 7.37 18.91
C HIS A 96 -15.07 6.94 19.19
N ARG A 97 -15.82 7.70 19.99
CA ARG A 97 -17.17 7.30 20.40
C ARG A 97 -18.16 7.38 19.24
N ARG A 98 -17.82 8.14 18.20
CA ARG A 98 -18.55 8.18 16.93
C ARG A 98 -18.67 6.84 16.19
N PHE A 99 -17.79 5.88 16.49
CA PHE A 99 -17.81 4.53 15.91
C PHE A 99 -18.78 3.56 16.63
N LEU A 100 -19.32 3.94 17.79
CA LEU A 100 -20.32 3.15 18.54
C LEU A 100 -21.73 3.29 17.93
N PRO A 101 -22.68 2.37 18.18
CA PRO A 101 -24.06 2.50 17.71
C PRO A 101 -24.70 3.83 18.14
N THR A 102 -25.60 4.40 17.33
CA THR A 102 -26.16 5.76 17.52
C THR A 102 -26.85 5.96 18.88
N GLY A 103 -27.41 4.91 19.46
CA GLY A 103 -28.05 4.93 20.79
C GLY A 103 -27.12 4.64 21.97
N HIS A 104 -25.83 4.42 21.74
CA HIS A 104 -24.91 3.97 22.80
C HIS A 104 -24.66 5.07 23.84
N LYS A 105 -24.80 4.75 25.14
CA LYS A 105 -24.74 5.72 26.26
C LYS A 105 -23.45 6.54 26.27
N LEU A 106 -22.30 5.92 25.99
CA LEU A 106 -20.99 6.60 25.93
C LEU A 106 -20.92 7.74 24.91
N ARG A 107 -21.75 7.76 23.86
CA ARG A 107 -21.78 8.87 22.89
C ARG A 107 -22.26 10.18 23.50
N ARG A 108 -23.01 10.13 24.61
CA ARG A 108 -23.54 11.27 25.36
C ARG A 108 -22.82 11.54 26.67
N ASP A 109 -21.84 10.71 27.01
CA ASP A 109 -21.07 10.82 28.24
C ASP A 109 -20.04 11.95 28.12
N LYS A 110 -20.45 13.18 28.40
CA LYS A 110 -19.55 14.33 28.39
C LYS A 110 -18.60 14.34 29.59
N VAL A 111 -19.02 13.75 30.71
CA VAL A 111 -18.37 13.91 32.03
C VAL A 111 -17.07 13.11 32.08
N SER A 112 -17.08 11.87 31.59
CA SER A 112 -15.89 11.02 31.61
C SER A 112 -14.91 11.28 30.45
N PHE A 113 -15.20 12.24 29.57
CA PHE A 113 -14.45 12.47 28.34
C PHE A 113 -14.16 13.98 28.11
N ASN A 114 -14.19 14.44 26.86
CA ASN A 114 -13.78 15.78 26.44
C ASN A 114 -14.90 16.83 26.53
N GLU A 115 -15.85 16.66 27.46
CA GLU A 115 -17.03 17.53 27.65
C GLU A 115 -17.94 17.68 26.43
N LYS A 116 -17.70 16.92 25.36
CA LYS A 116 -18.47 16.94 24.12
C LYS A 116 -19.30 15.67 23.96
N ILE A 117 -20.45 15.84 23.33
CA ILE A 117 -21.32 14.75 22.87
C ILE A 117 -20.91 14.38 21.44
N GLU A 118 -20.65 13.10 21.18
CA GLU A 118 -20.20 12.59 19.88
C GLU A 118 -21.33 11.89 19.10
N LEU A 119 -22.24 12.68 18.54
CA LEU A 119 -23.37 12.19 17.72
C LEU A 119 -23.04 12.08 16.22
N GLU A 120 -21.86 12.55 15.79
CA GLU A 120 -21.43 12.45 14.39
C GLU A 120 -21.46 11.00 13.90
N ARG A 121 -21.97 10.73 12.69
CA ARG A 121 -21.94 9.37 12.14
C ARG A 121 -20.49 8.86 12.03
N ASN A 122 -20.33 7.55 12.11
CA ASN A 122 -19.07 6.89 11.76
C ASN A 122 -18.63 7.43 10.39
N PRO A 123 -17.40 7.97 10.25
CA PRO A 123 -16.94 8.42 8.94
C PRO A 123 -17.05 7.25 7.95
N PRO A 124 -17.38 7.51 6.67
CA PRO A 124 -17.31 6.45 5.68
C PRO A 124 -15.90 5.87 5.72
N ILE A 125 -15.79 4.54 5.80
CA ILE A 125 -14.51 3.88 5.55
C ILE A 125 -14.11 4.32 4.16
N LEU A 126 -13.04 5.11 4.06
CA LEU A 126 -12.51 5.46 2.77
C LEU A 126 -12.05 4.15 2.12
N SER A 127 -12.76 3.72 1.08
CA SER A 127 -12.28 2.66 0.22
C SER A 127 -10.95 3.11 -0.40
N GLY A 128 -10.04 2.19 -0.73
CA GLY A 128 -8.77 2.57 -1.40
C GLY A 128 -8.98 3.42 -2.68
N ILE A 129 -10.18 3.33 -3.27
CA ILE A 129 -10.66 4.16 -4.38
C ILE A 129 -10.80 5.64 -3.97
N GLU A 130 -11.32 5.94 -2.76
CA GLU A 130 -11.46 7.32 -2.26
C GLU A 130 -10.10 7.97 -1.94
N ILE A 131 -9.03 7.19 -1.80
CA ILE A 131 -7.70 7.71 -1.48
C ILE A 131 -6.96 8.16 -2.75
N LYS A 132 -7.06 7.44 -3.87
CA LYS A 132 -6.27 7.73 -5.09
C LYS A 132 -7.08 8.18 -6.32
N ASP A 133 -8.40 7.96 -6.39
CA ASP A 133 -9.27 8.43 -7.49
C ASP A 133 -10.47 9.26 -6.97
N ASN A 134 -10.19 10.51 -6.57
CA ASN A 134 -11.18 11.40 -5.96
C ASN A 134 -11.49 12.62 -6.84
N LEU A 135 -12.40 13.49 -6.38
CA LEU A 135 -12.81 14.67 -7.16
C LEU A 135 -11.62 15.57 -7.57
N ASN A 136 -10.61 15.72 -6.72
CA ASN A 136 -9.44 16.51 -7.06
C ASN A 136 -8.66 15.84 -8.19
N SER A 137 -8.39 14.53 -8.06
CA SER A 137 -7.77 13.73 -9.13
C SER A 137 -8.49 13.87 -10.47
N ARG A 138 -9.84 13.90 -10.46
CA ARG A 138 -10.65 14.09 -11.67
C ARG A 138 -10.61 15.50 -12.23
N ARG A 139 -10.45 16.53 -11.39
CA ARG A 139 -10.21 17.92 -11.82
C ARG A 139 -8.81 18.09 -12.38
N ASP A 140 -7.82 17.37 -11.86
CA ASP A 140 -6.46 17.38 -12.41
C ASP A 140 -6.45 16.82 -13.84
N LEU A 141 -7.20 15.74 -14.10
CA LEU A 141 -7.40 15.23 -15.47
C LEU A 141 -8.03 16.27 -16.41
N GLU A 142 -9.00 17.03 -15.90
CA GLU A 142 -9.67 18.11 -16.65
C GLU A 142 -8.70 19.26 -16.95
N HIS A 143 -7.96 19.71 -15.94
CA HIS A 143 -6.95 20.76 -16.08
C HIS A 143 -5.83 20.39 -17.06
N LEU A 144 -5.39 19.13 -17.04
CA LEU A 144 -4.37 18.60 -17.95
C LEU A 144 -4.92 18.33 -19.37
N GLY A 145 -6.23 18.44 -19.59
CA GLY A 145 -6.83 18.20 -20.90
C GLY A 145 -6.79 16.73 -21.35
N ILE A 146 -6.62 15.77 -20.43
CA ILE A 146 -6.49 14.35 -20.75
C ILE A 146 -7.69 13.55 -20.24
N ARG A 147 -8.05 12.48 -20.95
CA ARG A 147 -9.11 11.52 -20.55
C ARG A 147 -10.45 12.18 -20.25
N THR A 148 -10.94 13.00 -21.17
CA THR A 148 -12.25 13.67 -21.14
C THR A 148 -13.43 12.81 -20.67
N PRO A 149 -13.52 11.50 -21.01
CA PRO A 149 -14.59 10.65 -20.50
C PRO A 149 -14.67 10.55 -18.96
N LEU A 150 -13.55 10.76 -18.26
CA LEU A 150 -13.43 10.66 -16.80
C LEU A 150 -13.60 11.98 -16.05
N HIS A 151 -13.75 13.11 -16.75
CA HIS A 151 -13.91 14.41 -16.11
C HIS A 151 -15.21 14.47 -15.29
N PRO A 152 -15.27 15.29 -14.22
CA PRO A 152 -16.50 15.48 -13.46
C PRO A 152 -17.63 16.01 -14.36
N LYS A 153 -18.81 15.41 -14.27
CA LYS A 153 -19.99 15.83 -15.08
C LYS A 153 -21.12 16.27 -14.17
N ARG A 154 -22.00 17.15 -14.66
CA ARG A 154 -23.26 17.45 -13.99
C ARG A 154 -24.37 16.59 -14.59
N ASN A 155 -25.19 16.00 -13.73
CA ASN A 155 -26.40 15.31 -14.18
C ASN A 155 -27.51 16.33 -14.51
N ARG A 156 -28.66 15.83 -14.98
CA ARG A 156 -29.85 16.64 -15.28
C ARG A 156 -30.36 17.50 -14.11
N ASN A 157 -30.04 17.11 -12.88
CA ASN A 157 -30.44 17.80 -11.65
C ASN A 157 -29.34 18.74 -11.13
N GLY A 158 -28.29 19.01 -11.92
CA GLY A 158 -27.17 19.86 -11.55
C GLY A 158 -26.18 19.26 -10.53
N LYS A 159 -26.42 18.03 -10.06
CA LYS A 159 -25.54 17.32 -9.13
C LYS A 159 -24.29 16.82 -9.84
N LEU A 160 -23.14 17.06 -9.22
CA LEU A 160 -21.84 16.59 -9.69
C LEU A 160 -21.74 15.07 -9.57
N ILE A 161 -21.33 14.41 -10.65
CA ILE A 161 -21.10 12.98 -10.75
C ILE A 161 -19.70 12.71 -11.28
N LEU A 162 -19.07 11.65 -10.79
CA LEU A 162 -17.79 11.15 -11.28
C LEU A 162 -18.04 9.90 -12.13
N PRO A 163 -17.78 9.93 -13.44
CA PRO A 163 -17.91 8.74 -14.28
C PRO A 163 -17.00 7.61 -13.78
N PRO A 164 -17.45 6.35 -13.72
CA PRO A 164 -16.61 5.24 -13.29
C PRO A 164 -15.43 5.05 -14.26
N GLY A 165 -14.24 4.80 -13.70
CA GLY A 165 -13.06 4.46 -14.50
C GLY A 165 -13.08 2.99 -14.95
N PRO A 166 -12.29 2.61 -15.97
CA PRO A 166 -12.23 1.23 -16.44
C PRO A 166 -11.65 0.25 -15.39
N PHE A 167 -10.96 0.77 -14.38
CA PHE A 167 -10.42 0.04 -13.23
C PHE A 167 -11.39 -0.04 -12.04
N SER A 168 -12.56 0.60 -12.13
CA SER A 168 -13.54 0.64 -11.03
C SER A 168 -14.37 -0.64 -10.99
N LEU A 169 -14.44 -1.28 -9.82
CA LEU A 169 -15.30 -2.44 -9.60
C LEU A 169 -16.67 -2.04 -9.05
N GLY A 170 -17.73 -2.49 -9.73
CA GLY A 170 -19.10 -2.48 -9.25
C GLY A 170 -19.33 -3.45 -8.07
N LYS A 171 -20.52 -3.41 -7.46
CA LYS A 171 -20.81 -4.24 -6.27
C LYS A 171 -20.77 -5.74 -6.59
N ALA A 172 -21.30 -6.15 -7.75
CA ALA A 172 -21.28 -7.55 -8.18
C ALA A 172 -19.85 -8.08 -8.39
N GLU A 173 -19.00 -7.28 -9.05
CA GLU A 173 -17.59 -7.58 -9.29
C GLU A 173 -16.79 -7.67 -7.99
N LYS A 174 -17.01 -6.73 -7.05
CA LYS A 174 -16.41 -6.78 -5.70
C LYS A 174 -16.82 -8.03 -4.94
N ASN A 175 -18.10 -8.39 -4.98
CA ASN A 175 -18.59 -9.61 -4.33
C ASN A 175 -17.96 -10.86 -4.95
N LEU A 176 -17.84 -10.91 -6.27
CA LEU A 176 -17.18 -12.01 -6.97
C LEU A 176 -15.70 -12.12 -6.57
N PHE A 177 -14.99 -11.00 -6.56
CA PHE A 177 -13.58 -10.93 -6.14
C PHE A 177 -13.40 -11.49 -4.71
N CYS A 178 -14.19 -11.00 -3.75
CA CYS A 178 -14.16 -11.49 -2.37
C CYS A 178 -14.53 -12.98 -2.27
N LYS A 179 -15.57 -13.43 -2.99
CA LYS A 179 -15.99 -14.83 -2.98
C LYS A 179 -14.89 -15.76 -3.50
N VAL A 180 -14.18 -15.37 -4.57
CA VAL A 180 -13.05 -16.17 -5.07
C VAL A 180 -11.95 -16.26 -4.02
N LEU A 181 -11.57 -15.14 -3.39
CA LEU A 181 -10.56 -15.13 -2.33
C LEU A 181 -10.99 -15.93 -1.09
N LYS A 182 -12.29 -15.90 -0.74
CA LYS A 182 -12.83 -16.66 0.40
C LYS A 182 -12.70 -18.17 0.20
N ASN A 183 -12.90 -18.63 -1.03
CA ASN A 183 -12.85 -20.05 -1.38
C ASN A 183 -11.47 -20.51 -1.83
N LEU A 184 -10.49 -19.61 -1.90
CA LEU A 184 -9.14 -19.93 -2.31
C LEU A 184 -8.45 -20.77 -1.23
N LYS A 185 -8.16 -22.02 -1.57
CA LYS A 185 -7.35 -22.92 -0.74
C LYS A 185 -5.90 -22.81 -1.20
N ALA A 186 -5.06 -22.20 -0.37
CA ALA A 186 -3.62 -22.21 -0.60
C ALA A 186 -3.07 -23.63 -0.36
N LEU A 187 -2.04 -24.01 -1.12
CA LEU A 187 -1.24 -25.21 -0.82
C LEU A 187 -0.55 -25.01 0.54
N ASP A 188 -0.34 -26.12 1.25
CA ASP A 188 0.27 -26.09 2.57
C ASP A 188 1.66 -25.44 2.49
N ARG A 189 1.97 -24.52 3.43
CA ARG A 189 3.19 -23.66 3.46
C ARG A 189 3.30 -22.54 2.43
N TYR A 190 2.29 -22.29 1.59
CA TYR A 190 2.35 -21.24 0.56
C TYR A 190 1.83 -19.87 1.01
N GLY A 191 1.13 -19.79 2.16
CA GLY A 191 0.67 -18.53 2.72
C GLY A 191 -0.37 -18.68 3.82
N SER A 192 -0.74 -17.56 4.45
CA SER A 192 -1.80 -17.54 5.46
C SER A 192 -3.13 -17.93 4.84
N ASN A 193 -4.09 -18.37 5.67
CA ASN A 193 -5.45 -18.61 5.19
C ASN A 193 -6.15 -17.27 4.84
N ILE A 194 -5.98 -16.81 3.59
CA ILE A 194 -6.53 -15.54 3.05
C ILE A 194 -8.04 -15.44 3.26
N SER A 195 -8.76 -16.57 3.32
CA SER A 195 -10.20 -16.59 3.59
C SER A 195 -10.57 -15.91 4.92
N ARG A 196 -9.69 -15.93 5.92
CA ARG A 196 -9.90 -15.25 7.21
C ARG A 196 -9.85 -13.73 7.10
N CYS A 197 -9.16 -13.22 6.09
CA CYS A 197 -9.01 -11.79 5.81
C CYS A 197 -10.15 -11.22 4.97
N VAL A 198 -11.04 -12.06 4.43
CA VAL A 198 -12.14 -11.65 3.56
C VAL A 198 -13.42 -11.42 4.37
N HIS A 199 -13.90 -10.18 4.36
CA HIS A 199 -15.17 -9.76 4.95
C HIS A 199 -16.22 -9.55 3.84
N GLU A 200 -17.04 -10.57 3.60
CA GLU A 200 -17.98 -10.60 2.45
C GLU A 200 -19.05 -9.51 2.51
N ASN A 201 -19.60 -9.23 3.70
CA ASN A 201 -20.64 -8.21 3.90
C ASN A 201 -20.16 -6.81 3.48
N GLU A 202 -18.90 -6.51 3.76
CA GLU A 202 -18.27 -5.21 3.51
C GLU A 202 -17.52 -5.17 2.17
N SER A 203 -17.32 -6.33 1.52
CA SER A 203 -16.48 -6.51 0.34
C SER A 203 -15.06 -5.94 0.55
N THR A 204 -14.50 -6.19 1.73
CA THR A 204 -13.20 -5.67 2.17
C THR A 204 -12.23 -6.80 2.50
N LEU A 205 -10.94 -6.49 2.38
CA LEU A 205 -9.84 -7.34 2.80
C LEU A 205 -9.16 -6.66 4.00
N LEU A 206 -9.11 -7.34 5.14
CA LEU A 206 -8.49 -6.83 6.37
C LEU A 206 -7.54 -7.87 6.97
N GLY A 207 -6.46 -7.40 7.57
CA GLY A 207 -5.52 -8.27 8.29
C GLY A 207 -4.63 -9.13 7.38
N LEU A 208 -4.49 -8.79 6.10
CA LEU A 208 -3.46 -9.39 5.25
C LEU A 208 -2.09 -8.96 5.75
N LYS A 209 -1.18 -9.93 5.95
CA LYS A 209 0.23 -9.63 6.18
C LYS A 209 0.90 -9.36 4.85
N SER A 210 2.07 -8.75 4.89
CA SER A 210 2.79 -8.39 3.67
C SER A 210 3.15 -9.60 2.80
N HIS A 211 3.46 -10.76 3.40
CA HIS A 211 3.63 -12.02 2.66
C HIS A 211 2.38 -12.40 1.86
N ASP A 212 1.19 -12.23 2.45
CA ASP A 212 -0.08 -12.54 1.80
C ASP A 212 -0.38 -11.55 0.68
N LEU A 213 -0.05 -10.27 0.87
CA LEU A 213 -0.16 -9.24 -0.17
C LEU A 213 0.77 -9.53 -1.35
N HIS A 214 2.01 -9.96 -1.09
CA HIS A 214 2.97 -10.32 -2.12
C HIS A 214 2.48 -11.54 -2.93
N SER A 215 2.02 -12.59 -2.24
CA SER A 215 1.41 -13.76 -2.87
C SER A 215 0.17 -13.40 -3.69
N LEU A 216 -0.65 -12.48 -3.16
CA LEU A 216 -1.84 -11.99 -3.84
C LEU A 216 -1.46 -11.22 -5.11
N MET A 217 -0.53 -10.28 -5.03
CA MET A 217 -0.06 -9.48 -6.16
C MET A 217 0.57 -10.35 -7.24
N GLN A 218 1.45 -11.28 -6.89
CA GLN A 218 2.23 -12.04 -7.87
C GLN A 218 1.45 -13.17 -8.55
N GLN A 219 0.54 -13.83 -7.84
CA GLN A 219 -0.02 -15.11 -8.32
C GLN A 219 -1.54 -15.11 -8.39
N ILE A 220 -2.22 -14.55 -7.40
CA ILE A 220 -3.68 -14.67 -7.28
C ILE A 220 -4.39 -13.58 -8.10
N LEU A 221 -3.95 -12.33 -7.96
CA LEU A 221 -4.53 -11.17 -8.63
C LEU A 221 -4.58 -11.35 -10.16
N PRO A 222 -3.49 -11.77 -10.86
CA PRO A 222 -3.50 -12.06 -12.30
C PRO A 222 -4.57 -13.03 -12.78
N VAL A 223 -4.98 -13.97 -11.92
CA VAL A 223 -5.98 -14.99 -12.25
C VAL A 223 -7.38 -14.43 -12.04
N ILE A 224 -7.61 -13.75 -10.91
CA ILE A 224 -8.93 -13.25 -10.53
C ILE A 224 -9.37 -12.11 -11.46
N VAL A 225 -8.48 -11.15 -11.74
CA VAL A 225 -8.84 -9.94 -12.49
C VAL A 225 -9.33 -10.23 -13.91
N ARG A 226 -8.89 -11.34 -14.52
CA ARG A 226 -9.28 -11.75 -15.89
C ARG A 226 -10.79 -11.87 -16.10
N LYS A 227 -11.54 -12.22 -15.06
CA LYS A 227 -13.01 -12.39 -15.13
C LYS A 227 -13.79 -11.17 -14.64
N ILE A 228 -13.10 -10.15 -14.15
CA ILE A 228 -13.71 -9.05 -13.40
C ILE A 228 -13.44 -7.70 -14.05
N LEU A 229 -12.26 -7.50 -14.63
CA LEU A 229 -11.84 -6.23 -15.21
C LEU A 229 -11.77 -6.29 -16.75
N PRO A 230 -11.86 -5.13 -17.43
CA PRO A 230 -11.66 -5.06 -18.88
C PRO A 230 -10.26 -5.55 -19.28
N ALA A 231 -10.15 -6.13 -20.48
CA ALA A 231 -8.90 -6.72 -20.99
C ALA A 231 -7.71 -5.74 -20.97
N SER A 232 -7.96 -4.45 -21.23
CA SER A 232 -6.94 -3.40 -21.18
C SER A 232 -6.35 -3.22 -19.79
N VAL A 233 -7.16 -3.31 -18.74
CA VAL A 233 -6.71 -3.20 -17.34
C VAL A 233 -6.07 -4.50 -16.88
N VAL A 234 -6.67 -5.64 -17.22
CA VAL A 234 -6.16 -6.98 -16.91
C VAL A 234 -4.75 -7.17 -17.43
N LYS A 235 -4.48 -6.76 -18.69
CA LYS A 235 -3.16 -6.90 -19.30
C LYS A 235 -2.08 -6.24 -18.44
N VAL A 236 -2.29 -4.99 -18.05
CA VAL A 236 -1.29 -4.21 -17.30
C VAL A 236 -1.13 -4.73 -15.87
N LEU A 237 -2.21 -5.17 -15.23
CA LEU A 237 -2.14 -5.82 -13.91
C LEU A 237 -1.37 -7.15 -13.96
N ILE A 238 -1.50 -7.92 -15.04
CA ILE A 238 -0.72 -9.14 -15.23
C ILE A 238 0.76 -8.80 -15.49
N GLU A 239 1.05 -7.77 -16.28
CA GLU A 239 2.42 -7.32 -16.58
C GLU A 239 3.16 -6.93 -15.29
N ILE A 240 2.55 -6.12 -14.42
CA ILE A 240 3.18 -5.71 -13.15
C ILE A 240 3.34 -6.89 -12.18
N SER A 241 2.38 -7.82 -12.14
CA SER A 241 2.49 -9.03 -11.32
C SER A 241 3.62 -9.95 -11.80
N ASN A 242 3.76 -10.11 -13.11
CA ASN A 242 4.83 -10.91 -13.71
C ASN A 242 6.20 -10.28 -13.48
N PHE A 243 6.29 -8.95 -13.52
CA PHE A 243 7.50 -8.22 -13.17
C PHE A 243 7.98 -8.59 -11.76
N PHE A 244 7.12 -8.41 -10.74
CA PHE A 244 7.49 -8.75 -9.37
C PHE A 244 7.77 -10.24 -9.20
N LYS A 245 7.00 -11.11 -9.87
CA LYS A 245 7.23 -12.56 -9.83
C LYS A 245 8.61 -12.94 -10.36
N GLN A 246 9.06 -12.30 -11.44
CA GLN A 246 10.39 -12.54 -12.00
C GLN A 246 11.48 -11.95 -11.10
N LEU A 247 11.33 -10.70 -10.68
CA LEU A 247 12.29 -10.01 -9.81
C LEU A 247 12.53 -10.79 -8.51
N CYS A 248 11.46 -11.31 -7.89
CA CYS A 248 11.54 -12.09 -6.66
C CYS A 248 11.76 -13.60 -6.90
N SER A 249 12.13 -14.01 -8.11
CA SER A 249 12.39 -15.42 -8.40
C SER A 249 13.68 -15.89 -7.70
N LYS A 250 13.78 -17.19 -7.44
CA LYS A 250 14.92 -17.78 -6.72
C LYS A 250 16.23 -17.72 -7.50
N VAL A 251 16.15 -17.63 -8.83
CA VAL A 251 17.29 -17.64 -9.73
C VAL A 251 16.94 -16.67 -10.86
N ASN A 252 17.72 -15.61 -11.00
CA ASN A 252 17.61 -14.70 -12.13
C ASN A 252 18.92 -14.73 -12.92
N THR A 253 18.88 -14.55 -14.23
CA THR A 253 20.11 -14.29 -15.00
C THR A 253 20.19 -12.81 -15.35
N ILE A 254 21.39 -12.32 -15.69
CA ILE A 254 21.57 -10.93 -16.18
C ILE A 254 20.64 -10.65 -17.37
N SER A 255 20.54 -11.61 -18.31
CA SER A 255 19.64 -11.48 -19.47
C SER A 255 18.17 -11.41 -19.08
N ASP A 256 17.75 -12.09 -18.01
CA ASP A 256 16.38 -11.99 -17.51
C ASP A 256 16.10 -10.61 -16.91
N LEU A 257 17.05 -10.08 -16.13
CA LEU A 257 16.99 -8.75 -15.53
C LEU A 257 16.91 -7.67 -16.62
N GLU A 258 17.79 -7.68 -17.61
CA GLU A 258 17.75 -6.74 -18.74
C GLU A 258 16.38 -6.73 -19.46
N LYS A 259 15.80 -7.92 -19.69
CA LYS A 259 14.47 -8.03 -20.32
C LYS A 259 13.36 -7.46 -19.46
N ILE A 260 13.41 -7.61 -18.13
CA ILE A 260 12.37 -7.06 -17.26
C ILE A 260 12.53 -5.55 -17.02
N GLN A 261 13.74 -4.99 -17.15
CA GLN A 261 13.98 -3.54 -17.10
C GLN A 261 13.18 -2.80 -18.18
N GLU A 262 13.26 -3.26 -19.42
CA GLU A 262 12.51 -2.65 -20.52
C GLU A 262 10.99 -2.81 -20.30
N ARG A 263 10.58 -4.00 -19.86
CA ARG A 263 9.16 -4.32 -19.64
C ARG A 263 8.54 -3.49 -18.52
N ILE A 264 9.25 -3.22 -17.42
CA ILE A 264 8.69 -2.44 -16.31
C ILE A 264 8.44 -0.99 -16.70
N VAL A 265 9.33 -0.40 -17.50
CA VAL A 265 9.14 0.96 -18.04
C VAL A 265 7.88 1.01 -18.89
N LEU A 266 7.72 0.08 -19.83
CA LEU A 266 6.51 -0.01 -20.67
C LEU A 266 5.24 -0.25 -19.82
N THR A 267 5.33 -1.12 -18.81
CA THR A 267 4.22 -1.43 -17.91
C THR A 267 3.75 -0.18 -17.16
N ILE A 268 4.68 0.63 -16.64
CA ILE A 268 4.35 1.89 -15.96
C ILE A 268 3.73 2.89 -16.94
N CYS A 269 4.26 3.03 -18.17
CA CYS A 269 3.62 3.86 -19.19
C CYS A 269 2.19 3.38 -19.52
N HIS A 270 1.92 2.07 -19.49
CA HIS A 270 0.56 1.55 -19.67
C HIS A 270 -0.34 1.82 -18.45
N LEU A 271 0.19 1.72 -17.23
CA LEU A 271 -0.52 2.13 -16.02
C LEU A 271 -0.91 3.62 -16.15
N GLU A 272 0.00 4.48 -16.59
CA GLU A 272 -0.19 5.92 -16.79
C GLU A 272 -1.21 6.26 -17.89
N LYS A 273 -1.69 5.30 -18.67
CA LYS A 273 -2.82 5.50 -19.58
C LYS A 273 -4.16 5.17 -18.92
N ILE A 274 -4.14 4.39 -17.84
CA ILE A 274 -5.33 3.82 -17.20
C ILE A 274 -5.66 4.54 -15.89
N PHE A 275 -4.68 4.72 -15.00
CA PHE A 275 -4.87 5.23 -13.64
C PHE A 275 -4.64 6.74 -13.56
N PRO A 276 -5.36 7.49 -12.70
CA PRO A 276 -5.19 8.94 -12.59
C PRO A 276 -3.78 9.31 -12.11
N PRO A 277 -3.26 10.52 -12.41
CA PRO A 277 -1.92 10.94 -11.98
C PRO A 277 -1.66 10.80 -10.47
N SER A 278 -2.68 11.05 -9.63
CA SER A 278 -2.62 10.84 -8.18
C SER A 278 -2.39 9.40 -7.74
N PHE A 279 -2.49 8.43 -8.67
CA PHE A 279 -2.11 7.06 -8.41
C PHE A 279 -0.60 6.90 -8.25
N PHE A 280 0.19 7.64 -9.04
CA PHE A 280 1.64 7.51 -9.18
C PHE A 280 2.36 8.35 -8.12
N ASP A 281 2.51 7.77 -6.93
CA ASP A 281 3.42 8.30 -5.92
C ASP A 281 4.81 7.65 -6.07
N THR A 282 5.70 7.90 -5.11
CA THR A 282 7.06 7.36 -5.15
C THR A 282 7.05 5.83 -5.23
N MET A 283 6.08 5.15 -4.63
CA MET A 283 5.97 3.69 -4.62
C MET A 283 5.70 3.10 -6.01
N GLU A 284 4.89 3.76 -6.83
CA GLU A 284 4.63 3.30 -8.21
C GLU A 284 5.78 3.62 -9.16
N HIS A 285 6.65 4.57 -8.80
CA HIS A 285 7.84 4.92 -9.57
C HIS A 285 9.03 3.98 -9.31
N LEU A 286 9.25 3.60 -8.04
CA LEU A 286 10.39 2.76 -7.63
C LEU A 286 10.63 1.49 -8.47
N PRO A 287 9.62 0.76 -8.99
CA PRO A 287 9.83 -0.45 -9.76
C PRO A 287 10.76 -0.30 -10.98
N ILE A 288 10.88 0.90 -11.58
CA ILE A 288 11.82 1.10 -12.70
C ILE A 288 13.28 0.99 -12.28
N HIS A 289 13.60 1.22 -11.00
CA HIS A 289 14.97 1.22 -10.48
C HIS A 289 15.37 -0.13 -9.90
N LEU A 290 14.39 -0.94 -9.46
CA LEU A 290 14.63 -2.22 -8.78
C LEU A 290 15.47 -3.20 -9.60
N VAL A 291 15.38 -3.15 -10.93
CA VAL A 291 16.17 -4.03 -11.80
C VAL A 291 17.63 -3.57 -11.89
N GLY A 292 17.86 -2.26 -11.97
CA GLY A 292 19.20 -1.70 -11.87
C GLY A 292 19.85 -2.04 -10.52
N GLU A 293 19.10 -1.93 -9.43
CA GLU A 293 19.54 -2.37 -8.11
C GLU A 293 19.88 -3.87 -8.10
N ALA A 294 19.02 -4.73 -8.63
CA ALA A 294 19.30 -6.17 -8.72
C ALA A 294 20.52 -6.50 -9.60
N LEU A 295 20.74 -5.77 -10.69
CA LEU A 295 21.92 -5.95 -11.56
C LEU A 295 23.22 -5.55 -10.85
N MET A 296 23.19 -4.48 -10.05
CA MET A 296 24.35 -4.04 -9.27
C MET A 296 24.74 -5.08 -8.21
N VAL A 297 23.76 -5.80 -7.66
CA VAL A 297 23.95 -6.87 -6.65
C VAL A 297 24.47 -8.16 -7.26
N GLY A 298 24.30 -8.32 -8.57
CA GLY A 298 24.49 -9.58 -9.24
C GLY A 298 23.30 -10.52 -8.97
N PRO A 299 22.94 -11.35 -9.97
CA PRO A 299 21.89 -12.34 -9.77
C PRO A 299 22.23 -13.33 -8.64
N VAL A 300 21.26 -13.58 -7.75
CA VAL A 300 21.29 -14.63 -6.72
C VAL A 300 20.91 -15.98 -7.31
#